data_AF-A0A009MEI9-F1
#
_entry.id   AF-A0A009MEI9-F1
#
_cell.length_a   1.000
_cell.length_b   1.000
_cell.length_c   1.000
_cell.angle_alpha   90.00
_cell.angle_beta   90.00
_cell.angle_gamma   90.00
#
_symmetry.space_group_name_H-M   'P 1'
#
loop_
_entity.id
_entity.type
_entity.pdbx_description
1 polymer ?
#
loop_
_entity_poly.entity_id
_entity_poly.type
_entity_poly.pdbx_seq_one_letter_code
_entity_poly.pdbx_strand_id
1 'polypeptide(L)'
;MFLLTNLVSSISKITQDLGNIVSVNTTVTGSSSVEGQISTSGLLSDTLSTVTNTLTATTTGLVSDAVGTVTGSIGSTSPVDTVTNIIGGVTGGIDLGTSPIAPVIDVVQGGIDILQGVESLKTEIINTGIDTVADTIIGVLPQTEHPVSEIADLGTLTFETSRDTVNGALEVVSDLVGGDIQGATESATGILDTLITNGSTATGIINNIIGGATSGDSPLGVVTDIIGGVTGGVSGNPLEVVTDIIGGVTGGVDGNPLEVITDIIGGVTGG
;
A
#
# COMPACT_ATOMS: atom_id res chain seq x y z
N MET A 1 68.24 -20.13 29.11
CA MET A 1 69.10 -19.23 29.91
C MET A 1 69.68 -18.09 29.09
N PHE A 2 70.22 -18.35 27.89
CA PHE A 2 70.86 -17.35 27.02
C PHE A 2 70.00 -16.12 26.68
N LEU A 3 68.70 -16.32 26.39
CA LEU A 3 67.77 -15.24 26.06
C LEU A 3 67.49 -14.30 27.24
N LEU A 4 67.37 -14.85 28.45
CA LEU A 4 67.09 -14.08 29.66
C LEU A 4 68.30 -13.23 30.06
N THR A 5 69.51 -13.77 29.92
CA THR A 5 70.77 -13.03 30.19
C THR A 5 70.96 -11.88 29.21
N ASN A 6 70.64 -12.07 27.92
CA ASN A 6 70.68 -10.99 26.94
C ASN A 6 69.65 -9.90 27.25
N LEU A 7 68.43 -10.29 27.64
CA LEU A 7 67.39 -9.33 28.01
C LEU A 7 67.79 -8.48 29.23
N VAL A 8 68.32 -9.12 30.28
CA VAL A 8 68.80 -8.42 31.49
C VAL A 8 69.96 -7.48 31.16
N SER A 9 70.89 -7.90 30.28
CA SER A 9 72.00 -7.06 29.84
C SER A 9 71.53 -5.82 29.06
N SER A 10 70.57 -6.00 28.15
CA SER A 10 69.97 -4.88 27.39
C SER A 10 69.21 -3.91 28.30
N ILE A 11 68.43 -4.41 29.26
CA ILE A 11 67.70 -3.57 30.23
C ILE A 11 68.67 -2.77 31.11
N SER A 12 69.76 -3.41 31.57
CA SER A 12 70.79 -2.75 32.36
C SER A 12 71.48 -1.62 31.58
N LYS A 13 71.77 -1.85 30.30
CA LYS A 13 72.40 -0.86 29.41
C LYS A 13 71.48 0.33 29.14
N ILE A 14 70.20 0.08 28.88
CA ILE A 14 69.18 1.13 28.71
C ILE A 14 69.04 1.97 30.00
N THR A 15 69.04 1.32 31.17
CA THR A 15 68.95 2.01 32.46
C THR A 15 70.16 2.90 32.71
N GLN A 16 71.36 2.43 32.36
CA GLN A 16 72.60 3.21 32.47
C GLN A 16 72.62 4.40 31.52
N ASP A 17 72.22 4.20 30.26
CA ASP A 17 72.20 5.26 29.25
C ASP A 17 71.18 6.35 29.63
N LEU A 18 70.01 5.97 30.15
CA LEU A 18 69.01 6.90 30.70
C LEU A 18 69.55 7.66 31.91
N GLY A 19 70.26 6.99 32.83
CA GLY A 19 70.90 7.64 33.98
C GLY A 19 71.94 8.69 33.57
N ASN A 20 72.73 8.40 32.52
CA ASN A 20 73.72 9.35 31.99
C ASN A 20 73.07 10.57 31.32
N ILE A 21 71.97 10.40 30.59
CA ILE A 21 71.25 11.51 29.96
C ILE A 21 70.70 12.49 31.01
N VAL A 22 70.21 11.98 32.15
CA VAL A 22 69.71 12.80 33.27
C VAL A 22 70.83 13.59 33.96
N SER A 23 72.08 13.13 33.89
CA SER A 23 73.21 13.79 34.56
C SER A 23 73.83 14.97 33.78
N VAL A 24 73.39 15.26 32.55
CA VAL A 24 73.95 16.37 31.75
C VAL A 24 73.36 17.71 32.22
N ASN A 25 73.88 18.23 33.33
CA ASN A 25 73.65 19.60 33.76
C ASN A 25 74.41 20.55 32.81
N THR A 26 73.71 21.24 31.92
CA THR A 26 74.33 22.13 30.93
C THR A 26 74.70 23.46 31.59
N THR A 27 75.98 23.71 31.86
CA THR A 27 76.47 25.03 32.29
C THR A 27 76.76 25.87 31.04
N VAL A 28 75.89 26.83 30.72
CA VAL A 28 76.12 27.80 29.62
C VAL A 28 76.95 28.96 30.17
N THR A 29 78.22 29.07 29.80
CA THR A 29 79.07 30.23 30.13
C THR A 29 79.03 31.25 28.99
N GLY A 30 78.12 32.23 29.10
CA GLY A 30 78.04 33.40 28.22
C GLY A 30 78.46 34.66 28.96
N SER A 31 79.43 35.39 28.42
CA SER A 31 79.97 36.64 28.96
C SER A 31 78.99 37.81 28.79
N SER A 32 77.92 37.86 29.58
CA SER A 32 77.14 39.08 29.85
C SER A 32 76.10 38.79 30.93
N SER A 33 75.95 39.75 31.84
CA SER A 33 75.11 39.73 33.05
C SER A 33 73.63 39.34 32.80
N VAL A 34 73.32 38.05 32.79
CA VAL A 34 72.02 37.45 33.17
C VAL A 34 72.31 36.00 33.60
N GLU A 35 72.48 35.75 34.90
CA GLU A 35 72.41 34.38 35.44
C GLU A 35 70.93 33.95 35.46
N GLY A 36 70.43 33.50 34.30
CA GLY A 36 69.15 32.80 34.20
C GLY A 36 69.39 31.31 34.32
N GLN A 37 69.09 30.71 35.48
CA GLN A 37 68.89 29.26 35.55
C GLN A 37 67.69 28.91 34.67
N ILE A 38 67.93 28.44 33.44
CA ILE A 38 66.90 27.77 32.66
C ILE A 38 66.68 26.42 33.32
N SER A 39 65.57 26.25 34.02
CA SER A 39 65.16 24.97 34.60
C SER A 39 64.80 23.99 33.47
N THR A 40 65.81 23.39 32.85
CA THR A 40 65.65 22.40 31.77
C THR A 40 65.07 21.08 32.28
N SER A 41 65.15 20.81 33.59
CA SER A 41 64.57 19.63 34.22
C SER A 41 63.04 19.62 34.15
N GLY A 42 62.38 20.78 34.28
CA GLY A 42 60.92 20.89 34.15
C GLY A 42 60.45 20.63 32.72
N LEU A 43 61.05 21.31 31.75
CA LEU A 43 60.70 21.15 30.33
C LEU A 43 61.00 19.75 29.80
N LEU A 44 62.10 19.13 30.25
CA LEU A 44 62.45 17.75 29.87
C LEU A 44 61.51 16.74 30.54
N SER A 45 61.14 16.95 31.81
CA SER A 45 60.14 16.14 32.51
C SER A 45 58.78 16.21 31.82
N ASP A 46 58.33 17.41 31.42
CA ASP A 46 57.06 17.60 30.73
C ASP A 46 57.06 16.99 29.34
N THR A 47 58.17 17.12 28.61
CA THR A 47 58.35 16.50 27.29
C THR A 47 58.38 14.98 27.42
N LEU A 48 59.10 14.43 28.40
CA LEU A 48 59.19 12.99 28.63
C LEU A 48 57.87 12.40 29.11
N SER A 49 57.14 13.11 29.95
CA SER A 49 55.78 12.75 30.37
C SER A 49 54.83 12.74 29.17
N THR A 50 54.89 13.76 28.31
CA THR A 50 54.08 13.84 27.10
C THR A 50 54.39 12.69 26.14
N VAL A 51 55.68 12.45 25.84
CA VAL A 51 56.11 11.36 24.97
C VAL A 51 55.73 10.00 25.56
N THR A 52 55.87 9.80 26.87
CA THR A 52 55.48 8.55 27.54
C THR A 52 53.97 8.36 27.46
N ASN A 53 53.17 9.38 27.75
CA ASN A 53 51.72 9.29 27.67
C ASN A 53 51.24 9.05 26.23
N THR A 54 51.82 9.75 25.25
CA THR A 54 51.50 9.55 23.82
C THR A 54 51.91 8.16 23.36
N LEU A 55 53.13 7.70 23.69
CA LEU A 55 53.61 6.38 23.30
C LEU A 55 52.79 5.29 24.00
N THR A 56 52.49 5.42 25.29
CA THR A 56 51.63 4.48 26.01
C THR A 56 50.25 4.44 25.37
N ALA A 57 49.59 5.58 25.15
CA ALA A 57 48.25 5.63 24.55
C ALA A 57 48.22 5.10 23.11
N THR A 58 49.20 5.44 22.28
CA THR A 58 49.29 4.93 20.90
C THR A 58 49.62 3.45 20.87
N THR A 59 50.50 2.96 21.75
CA THR A 59 50.88 1.55 21.79
C THR A 59 49.77 0.70 22.40
N THR A 60 49.12 1.11 23.50
CA THR A 60 47.95 0.39 24.02
C THR A 60 46.77 0.48 23.06
N GLY A 61 46.57 1.60 22.36
CA GLY A 61 45.56 1.73 21.32
C GLY A 61 45.79 0.76 20.16
N LEU A 62 46.95 0.81 19.52
CA LEU A 62 47.29 -0.06 18.39
C LEU A 62 47.38 -1.54 18.78
N VAL A 63 47.89 -1.86 19.97
CA VAL A 63 47.95 -3.24 20.47
C VAL A 63 46.55 -3.70 20.87
N SER A 64 45.70 -2.88 21.48
CA SER A 64 44.31 -3.26 21.78
C SER A 64 43.48 -3.47 20.51
N ASP A 65 43.72 -2.69 19.47
CA ASP A 65 43.01 -2.78 18.19
C ASP A 65 43.49 -4.00 17.38
N ALA A 66 44.81 -4.22 17.33
CA ALA A 66 45.40 -5.41 16.72
C ALA A 66 45.07 -6.68 17.51
N VAL A 67 45.10 -6.64 18.84
CA VAL A 67 44.70 -7.80 19.68
C VAL A 67 43.20 -8.01 19.58
N GLY A 68 42.35 -6.98 19.59
CA GLY A 68 40.90 -7.14 19.44
C GLY A 68 40.51 -7.78 18.10
N THR A 69 41.15 -7.35 17.00
CA THR A 69 40.94 -7.94 15.67
C THR A 69 41.50 -9.36 15.56
N VAL A 70 42.64 -9.66 16.19
CA VAL A 70 43.28 -10.99 16.19
C VAL A 70 42.59 -11.96 17.16
N THR A 71 42.15 -11.55 18.35
CA THR A 71 41.39 -12.41 19.27
C THR A 71 39.96 -12.63 18.80
N GLY A 72 39.36 -11.66 18.11
CA GLY A 72 38.05 -11.82 17.46
C GLY A 72 38.05 -12.82 16.29
N SER A 73 39.21 -13.06 15.67
CA SER A 73 39.38 -13.97 14.53
C SER A 73 40.06 -15.29 14.88
N ILE A 74 40.81 -15.38 15.98
CA ILE A 74 41.57 -16.59 16.38
C ILE A 74 40.99 -17.26 17.64
N GLY A 75 40.04 -16.63 18.34
CA GLY A 75 39.39 -17.22 19.53
C GLY A 75 38.38 -18.35 19.23
N SER A 76 38.10 -18.62 17.96
CA SER A 76 37.13 -19.63 17.52
C SER A 76 37.86 -20.72 16.73
N THR A 77 38.13 -21.85 17.36
CA THR A 77 38.65 -23.04 16.65
C THR A 77 37.52 -23.93 16.10
N SER A 78 36.26 -23.53 16.30
CA SER A 78 35.08 -24.25 15.84
C SER A 78 34.37 -23.44 14.76
N PRO A 79 34.04 -24.03 13.60
CA PRO A 79 33.22 -23.38 12.56
C PRO A 79 31.91 -22.78 13.09
N VAL A 80 31.37 -23.36 14.17
CA VAL A 80 30.15 -22.88 14.87
C VAL A 80 30.35 -21.51 15.51
N ASP A 81 31.52 -21.24 16.08
CA ASP A 81 31.81 -19.96 16.72
C ASP A 81 32.06 -18.87 15.66
N THR A 82 32.69 -19.20 14.52
CA THR A 82 32.76 -18.30 13.35
C THR A 82 31.38 -17.98 12.80
N VAL A 83 30.50 -18.98 12.68
CA VAL A 83 29.10 -18.79 12.27
C VAL A 83 28.34 -17.97 13.29
N THR A 84 28.57 -18.18 14.59
CA THR A 84 27.94 -17.39 15.67
C THR A 84 28.43 -15.95 15.66
N ASN A 85 29.71 -15.70 15.35
CA ASN A 85 30.25 -14.35 15.17
C ASN A 85 29.73 -13.67 13.90
N ILE A 86 29.55 -14.41 12.80
CA ILE A 86 28.96 -13.87 11.57
C ILE A 86 27.47 -13.54 11.78
N ILE A 87 26.71 -14.46 12.38
CA ILE A 87 25.31 -14.25 12.72
C ILE A 87 25.17 -13.12 13.73
N GLY A 88 26.00 -13.10 14.78
CA GLY A 88 26.06 -12.05 15.78
C GLY A 88 26.58 -10.70 15.24
N GLY A 89 27.35 -10.69 14.15
CA GLY A 89 27.69 -9.45 13.43
C GLY A 89 26.53 -8.93 12.57
N VAL A 90 25.73 -9.84 12.01
CA VAL A 90 24.53 -9.52 11.20
C VAL A 90 23.33 -9.14 12.09
N THR A 91 23.20 -9.70 13.29
CA THR A 91 22.10 -9.42 14.24
C THR A 91 22.50 -8.53 15.42
N GLY A 92 23.79 -8.43 15.74
CA GLY A 92 24.33 -7.74 16.92
C GLY A 92 25.09 -6.44 16.63
N GLY A 93 25.00 -5.90 15.41
CA GLY A 93 25.43 -4.53 15.08
C GLY A 93 24.53 -3.43 15.67
N ILE A 94 23.95 -3.65 16.86
CA ILE A 94 22.96 -2.76 17.49
C ILE A 94 23.55 -1.75 18.48
N ASP A 95 24.88 -1.62 18.61
CA ASP A 95 25.47 -0.65 19.55
C ASP A 95 26.06 0.62 18.90
N LEU A 96 25.86 0.83 17.59
CA LEU A 96 26.28 2.09 16.91
C LEU A 96 25.25 2.68 15.93
N GLY A 97 23.96 2.38 16.11
CA GLY A 97 22.87 3.15 15.48
C GLY A 97 22.67 2.99 13.97
N THR A 98 23.40 2.11 13.28
CA THR A 98 23.18 1.80 11.86
C THR A 98 23.20 0.30 11.62
N SER A 99 22.13 -0.39 12.04
CA SER A 99 21.90 -1.77 11.60
C SER A 99 21.82 -1.80 10.07
N PRO A 100 22.51 -2.73 9.38
CA PRO A 100 22.37 -2.91 7.93
C PRO A 100 20.93 -3.20 7.47
N ILE A 101 20.08 -3.62 8.41
CA ILE A 101 18.65 -3.95 8.22
C ILE A 101 17.74 -2.73 8.52
N ALA A 102 18.24 -1.65 9.13
CA ALA A 102 17.43 -0.45 9.41
C ALA A 102 16.75 0.15 8.15
N PRO A 103 17.42 0.24 6.98
CA PRO A 103 16.75 0.67 5.76
C PRO A 103 15.60 -0.26 5.33
N VAL A 104 15.72 -1.56 5.63
CA VAL A 104 14.68 -2.55 5.32
C VAL A 104 13.50 -2.40 6.29
N ILE A 105 13.75 -2.11 7.57
CA ILE A 105 12.70 -1.85 8.56
C ILE A 105 11.93 -0.57 8.21
N ASP A 106 12.60 0.50 7.79
CA ASP A 106 11.95 1.74 7.36
C ASP A 106 11.05 1.54 6.13
N VAL A 107 11.51 0.74 5.15
CA VAL A 107 10.71 0.39 3.96
C VAL A 107 9.52 -0.49 4.35
N VAL A 108 9.71 -1.47 5.24
CA VAL A 108 8.62 -2.33 5.74
C VAL A 108 7.60 -1.52 6.54
N GLN A 109 8.04 -0.61 7.40
CA GLN A 109 7.15 0.27 8.16
C GLN A 109 6.40 1.23 7.25
N GLY A 110 7.07 1.83 6.26
CA GLY A 110 6.41 2.64 5.23
C GLY A 110 5.39 1.84 4.42
N GLY A 111 5.67 0.57 4.12
CA GLY A 111 4.72 -0.34 3.49
C GLY A 111 3.49 -0.63 4.37
N ILE A 112 3.69 -0.82 5.67
CA ILE A 112 2.62 -1.01 6.66
C ILE A 112 1.77 0.26 6.77
N ASP A 113 2.38 1.44 6.80
CA ASP A 113 1.68 2.72 6.89
C ASP A 113 0.82 2.97 5.63
N ILE A 114 1.35 2.62 4.44
CA ILE A 114 0.58 2.64 3.18
C ILE A 114 -0.59 1.65 3.24
N LEU A 115 -0.36 0.43 3.75
CA LEU A 115 -1.40 -0.59 3.85
C LEU A 115 -2.54 -0.18 4.80
N GLN A 116 -2.21 0.46 5.92
CA GLN A 116 -3.19 1.04 6.84
C GLN A 116 -3.91 2.24 6.20
N GLY A 117 -3.19 3.06 5.44
CA GLY A 117 -3.79 4.14 4.65
C GLY A 117 -4.83 3.61 3.65
N VAL A 118 -4.53 2.52 2.95
CA VAL A 118 -5.46 1.84 2.04
C VAL A 118 -6.67 1.27 2.79
N GLU A 119 -6.49 0.70 3.98
CA GLU A 119 -7.59 0.17 4.80
C GLU A 119 -8.54 1.29 5.27
N SER A 120 -7.98 2.45 5.67
CA SER A 120 -8.78 3.62 6.02
C SER A 120 -9.55 4.19 4.83
N LEU A 121 -8.90 4.27 3.66
CA LEU A 121 -9.49 4.75 2.42
C LEU A 121 -10.62 3.84 1.94
N LYS A 122 -10.46 2.52 2.08
CA LYS A 122 -11.51 1.55 1.75
C LYS A 122 -12.78 1.84 2.55
N THR A 123 -12.64 2.03 3.87
CA THR A 123 -13.77 2.33 4.75
C THR A 123 -14.42 3.68 4.41
N GLU A 124 -13.61 4.69 4.10
CA GLU A 124 -14.11 6.02 3.69
C GLU A 124 -14.89 5.98 2.38
N ILE A 125 -14.39 5.26 1.37
CA ILE A 125 -15.08 5.08 0.08
C ILE A 125 -16.41 4.34 0.28
N ILE A 126 -16.43 3.30 1.10
CA ILE A 126 -17.66 2.55 1.40
C ILE A 126 -18.69 3.46 2.09
N ASN A 127 -18.29 4.16 3.15
CA ASN A 127 -19.21 5.03 3.90
C ASN A 127 -19.72 6.19 3.04
N THR A 128 -18.82 6.85 2.29
CA THR A 128 -19.18 7.94 1.38
C THR A 128 -20.09 7.46 0.25
N GLY A 129 -19.83 6.28 -0.30
CA GLY A 129 -20.68 5.66 -1.31
C GLY A 129 -22.07 5.34 -0.79
N ILE A 130 -22.19 4.80 0.42
CA ILE A 130 -23.47 4.51 1.08
C ILE A 130 -24.24 5.82 1.32
N ASP A 131 -23.61 6.84 1.90
CA ASP A 131 -24.27 8.13 2.17
C ASP A 131 -24.74 8.80 0.88
N THR A 132 -23.92 8.76 -0.17
CA THR A 132 -24.27 9.34 -1.48
C THR A 132 -25.47 8.62 -2.11
N VAL A 133 -25.53 7.28 -2.04
CA VAL A 133 -26.64 6.49 -2.57
C VAL A 133 -27.91 6.68 -1.75
N ALA A 134 -27.78 6.75 -0.41
CA ALA A 134 -28.90 7.01 0.48
C ALA A 134 -29.55 8.38 0.23
N ASP A 135 -28.73 9.43 0.11
CA ASP A 135 -29.21 10.80 -0.09
C ASP A 135 -29.72 11.06 -1.52
N THR A 136 -29.09 10.47 -2.54
CA THR A 136 -29.39 10.82 -3.95
C THR A 136 -30.39 9.87 -4.61
N ILE A 137 -30.35 8.57 -4.30
CA ILE A 137 -31.06 7.54 -5.08
C ILE A 137 -32.31 7.03 -4.35
N ILE A 138 -32.22 6.78 -3.03
CA ILE A 138 -33.33 6.15 -2.29
C ILE A 138 -34.44 7.16 -1.93
N GLY A 139 -34.09 8.44 -1.72
CA GLY A 139 -35.07 9.48 -1.34
C GLY A 139 -36.02 9.94 -2.45
N VAL A 140 -35.73 9.61 -3.72
CA VAL A 140 -36.43 10.20 -4.89
C VAL A 140 -37.11 9.16 -5.77
N LEU A 141 -36.92 7.86 -5.51
CA LEU A 141 -37.36 6.81 -6.44
C LEU A 141 -38.72 6.19 -6.02
N PRO A 142 -39.79 6.35 -6.83
CA PRO A 142 -41.02 5.60 -6.62
C PRO A 142 -40.72 4.11 -6.75
N GLN A 143 -41.14 3.35 -5.76
CA GLN A 143 -40.90 1.91 -5.61
C GLN A 143 -41.68 1.14 -6.68
N THR A 144 -41.16 1.09 -7.91
CA THR A 144 -41.54 0.05 -8.88
C THR A 144 -40.74 -1.20 -8.52
N GLU A 145 -41.41 -2.22 -8.01
CA GLU A 145 -40.87 -3.35 -7.23
C GLU A 145 -39.88 -4.30 -7.95
N HIS A 146 -39.38 -3.97 -9.14
CA HIS A 146 -38.58 -4.91 -9.96
C HIS A 146 -37.18 -4.42 -10.34
N PRO A 147 -36.98 -3.29 -11.04
CA PRO A 147 -35.64 -2.92 -11.52
C PRO A 147 -34.68 -2.51 -10.41
N VAL A 148 -35.17 -1.96 -9.30
CA VAL A 148 -34.29 -1.48 -8.20
C VAL A 148 -33.67 -2.65 -7.44
N SER A 149 -34.42 -3.74 -7.23
CA SER A 149 -33.91 -4.96 -6.60
C SER A 149 -32.83 -5.61 -7.46
N GLU A 150 -33.08 -5.72 -8.76
CA GLU A 150 -32.12 -6.32 -9.70
C GLU A 150 -30.85 -5.49 -9.83
N ILE A 151 -30.93 -4.15 -9.77
CA ILE A 151 -29.75 -3.27 -9.70
C ILE A 151 -28.97 -3.52 -8.40
N ALA A 152 -29.64 -3.72 -7.27
CA ALA A 152 -28.99 -4.04 -6.00
C ALA A 152 -28.31 -5.42 -6.03
N ASP A 153 -28.95 -6.42 -6.65
CA ASP A 153 -28.37 -7.74 -6.85
C ASP A 153 -27.14 -7.68 -7.78
N LEU A 154 -27.19 -6.87 -8.85
CA LEU A 154 -26.04 -6.62 -9.73
C LEU A 154 -24.89 -5.96 -8.99
N GLY A 155 -25.20 -5.00 -8.11
CA GLY A 155 -24.22 -4.36 -7.23
C GLY A 155 -23.56 -5.38 -6.30
N THR A 156 -24.36 -6.22 -5.64
CA THR A 156 -23.88 -7.30 -4.76
C THR A 156 -22.97 -8.27 -5.52
N LEU A 157 -23.41 -8.74 -6.67
CA LEU A 157 -22.64 -9.65 -7.53
C LEU A 157 -21.31 -9.04 -7.96
N THR A 158 -21.28 -7.73 -8.27
CA THR A 158 -20.05 -7.02 -8.64
C THR A 158 -19.05 -6.98 -7.48
N PHE A 159 -19.53 -6.71 -6.25
CA PHE A 159 -18.68 -6.72 -5.06
C PHE A 159 -18.14 -8.12 -4.74
N GLU A 160 -18.97 -9.16 -4.83
CA GLU A 160 -18.55 -10.55 -4.63
C GLU A 160 -17.52 -10.97 -5.69
N THR A 161 -17.77 -10.66 -6.97
CA THR A 161 -16.82 -10.91 -8.06
C THR A 161 -15.46 -10.26 -7.79
N SER A 162 -15.47 -8.99 -7.36
CA SER A 162 -14.24 -8.26 -7.04
C SER A 162 -13.50 -8.90 -5.87
N ARG A 163 -14.21 -9.22 -4.78
CA ARG A 163 -13.64 -9.87 -3.59
C ARG A 163 -13.00 -11.20 -3.94
N ASP A 164 -13.72 -12.07 -4.65
CA ASP A 164 -13.28 -13.43 -4.94
C ASP A 164 -12.14 -13.43 -5.96
N THR A 165 -12.17 -12.53 -6.95
CA THR A 165 -11.06 -12.33 -7.90
C THR A 165 -9.80 -11.83 -7.19
N VAL A 166 -9.92 -10.88 -6.25
CA VAL A 166 -8.77 -10.37 -5.49
C VAL A 166 -8.19 -11.46 -4.59
N ASN A 167 -9.03 -12.21 -3.89
CA ASN A 167 -8.58 -13.31 -3.04
C ASN A 167 -7.87 -14.40 -3.87
N GLY A 168 -8.45 -14.78 -5.01
CA GLY A 168 -7.81 -15.71 -5.95
C GLY A 168 -6.48 -15.17 -6.48
N ALA A 169 -6.41 -13.87 -6.83
CA ALA A 169 -5.17 -13.27 -7.33
C ALA A 169 -4.07 -13.24 -6.26
N LEU A 170 -4.42 -13.00 -5.00
CA LEU A 170 -3.47 -13.08 -3.88
C LEU A 170 -2.97 -14.51 -3.66
N GLU A 171 -3.83 -15.51 -3.84
CA GLU A 171 -3.45 -16.93 -3.78
C GLU A 171 -2.49 -17.28 -4.91
N VAL A 172 -2.76 -16.85 -6.16
CA VAL A 172 -1.84 -17.01 -7.31
C VAL A 172 -0.45 -16.46 -6.98
N VAL A 173 -0.39 -15.25 -6.41
CA VAL A 173 0.88 -14.61 -6.05
C VAL A 173 1.56 -15.37 -4.90
N SER A 174 0.80 -15.79 -3.89
CA SER A 174 1.30 -16.57 -2.76
C SER A 174 1.95 -17.87 -3.21
N ASP A 175 1.26 -18.63 -4.06
CA ASP A 175 1.74 -19.90 -4.59
C ASP A 175 2.96 -19.73 -5.48
N LEU A 176 2.97 -18.70 -6.34
CA LEU A 176 4.13 -18.40 -7.18
C LEU A 176 5.37 -18.02 -6.36
N VAL A 177 5.20 -17.23 -5.29
CA VAL A 177 6.29 -16.90 -4.35
C VAL A 177 6.74 -18.12 -3.54
N GLY A 178 5.81 -19.02 -3.21
CA GLY A 178 6.09 -20.32 -2.59
C GLY A 178 6.77 -21.34 -3.52
N GLY A 179 6.87 -21.04 -4.83
CA GLY A 179 7.41 -21.93 -5.85
C GLY A 179 6.42 -22.98 -6.36
N ASP A 180 5.14 -22.89 -6.00
CA ASP A 180 4.07 -23.77 -6.44
C ASP A 180 3.37 -23.22 -7.69
N ILE A 181 3.89 -23.58 -8.86
CA ILE A 181 3.32 -23.18 -10.15
C ILE A 181 1.98 -23.87 -10.41
N GLN A 182 1.76 -25.06 -9.84
CA GLN A 182 0.52 -25.81 -10.02
C GLN A 182 -0.61 -25.15 -9.23
N GLY A 183 -0.40 -24.85 -7.94
CA GLY A 183 -1.35 -24.08 -7.11
C GLY A 183 -1.68 -22.72 -7.73
N ALA A 184 -0.66 -21.98 -8.17
CA ALA A 184 -0.86 -20.70 -8.83
C ALA A 184 -1.71 -20.82 -10.12
N THR A 185 -1.59 -21.93 -10.85
CA THR A 185 -2.42 -22.18 -12.03
C THR A 185 -3.86 -22.51 -11.63
N GLU A 186 -4.06 -23.29 -10.58
CA GLU A 186 -5.38 -23.64 -10.04
C GLU A 186 -6.13 -22.40 -9.56
N SER A 187 -5.52 -21.54 -8.77
CA SER A 187 -6.14 -20.28 -8.34
C SER A 187 -6.45 -19.35 -9.51
N ALA A 188 -5.57 -19.28 -10.53
CA ALA A 188 -5.83 -18.50 -11.73
C ALA A 188 -7.03 -19.04 -12.53
N THR A 189 -7.18 -20.36 -12.60
CA THR A 189 -8.39 -20.97 -13.19
C THR A 189 -9.64 -20.73 -12.34
N GLY A 190 -9.51 -20.71 -11.00
CA GLY A 190 -10.60 -20.35 -10.09
C GLY A 190 -11.11 -18.93 -10.31
N ILE A 191 -10.21 -17.96 -10.50
CA ILE A 191 -10.58 -16.58 -10.88
C ILE A 191 -11.36 -16.57 -12.19
N LEU A 192 -10.89 -17.32 -13.20
CA LEU A 192 -11.56 -17.38 -14.50
C LEU A 192 -12.98 -17.96 -14.36
N ASP A 193 -13.15 -19.03 -13.59
CA ASP A 193 -14.46 -19.63 -13.32
C ASP A 193 -15.40 -18.66 -12.59
N THR A 194 -14.90 -17.92 -11.59
CA THR A 194 -15.66 -16.85 -10.92
C THR A 194 -16.11 -15.80 -11.94
N LEU A 195 -15.21 -15.32 -12.79
CA LEU A 195 -15.52 -14.26 -13.74
C LEU A 195 -16.53 -14.71 -14.80
N ILE A 196 -16.41 -15.95 -15.29
CA ILE A 196 -17.36 -16.54 -16.26
C ILE A 196 -18.72 -16.74 -15.60
N THR A 197 -18.75 -17.34 -14.42
CA THR A 197 -20.00 -17.65 -13.70
C THR A 197 -20.74 -16.36 -13.36
N ASN A 198 -20.04 -15.39 -12.76
CA ASN A 198 -20.65 -14.13 -12.37
C ASN A 198 -20.97 -13.26 -13.59
N GLY A 199 -20.20 -13.33 -14.67
CA GLY A 199 -20.54 -12.66 -15.94
C GLY A 199 -21.85 -13.20 -16.55
N SER A 200 -22.08 -14.51 -16.46
CA SER A 200 -23.34 -15.13 -16.86
C SER A 200 -24.51 -14.66 -15.98
N THR A 201 -24.33 -14.67 -14.66
CA THR A 201 -25.34 -14.17 -13.71
C THR A 201 -25.66 -12.69 -13.95
N ALA A 202 -24.64 -11.86 -14.15
CA ALA A 202 -24.81 -10.43 -14.45
C ALA A 202 -25.59 -10.21 -15.74
N THR A 203 -25.35 -11.03 -16.78
CA THR A 203 -26.12 -10.99 -18.03
C THR A 203 -27.59 -11.32 -17.78
N GLY A 204 -27.89 -12.30 -16.93
CA GLY A 204 -29.27 -12.63 -16.52
C GLY A 204 -29.95 -11.46 -15.81
N ILE A 205 -29.27 -10.85 -14.85
CA ILE A 205 -29.78 -9.69 -14.12
C ILE A 205 -30.03 -8.51 -15.07
N ILE A 206 -29.08 -8.19 -15.96
CA ILE A 206 -29.24 -7.11 -16.94
C ILE A 206 -30.42 -7.37 -17.89
N ASN A 207 -30.60 -8.61 -18.34
CA ASN A 207 -31.73 -8.96 -19.19
C ASN A 207 -33.07 -8.78 -18.46
N ASN A 208 -33.13 -9.09 -17.17
CA ASN A 208 -34.34 -8.85 -16.38
C ASN A 208 -34.61 -7.36 -16.22
N ILE A 209 -33.57 -6.53 -15.97
CA ILE A 209 -33.71 -5.08 -15.83
C ILE A 209 -34.28 -4.48 -17.12
N ILE A 210 -33.70 -4.88 -18.26
CA ILE A 210 -34.15 -4.44 -19.58
C ILE A 210 -35.56 -4.96 -19.87
N GLY A 211 -35.83 -6.24 -19.61
CA GLY A 211 -37.13 -6.85 -19.83
C GLY A 211 -38.24 -6.20 -19.01
N GLY A 212 -37.97 -5.85 -17.76
CA GLY A 212 -38.86 -5.09 -16.88
C GLY A 212 -39.04 -3.62 -17.31
N ALA A 213 -38.07 -3.02 -17.99
CA ALA A 213 -38.16 -1.66 -18.53
C ALA A 213 -38.90 -1.58 -19.88
N THR A 214 -38.97 -2.68 -20.63
CA THR A 214 -39.59 -2.72 -21.98
C THR A 214 -40.89 -3.53 -22.05
N SER A 215 -41.33 -4.13 -20.95
CA SER A 215 -42.60 -4.87 -20.90
C SER A 215 -43.79 -3.90 -21.02
N GLY A 216 -44.94 -4.38 -21.54
CA GLY A 216 -46.15 -3.56 -21.69
C GLY A 216 -46.65 -2.96 -20.37
N ASP A 217 -46.44 -3.68 -19.27
CA ASP A 217 -46.78 -3.22 -17.91
C ASP A 217 -45.73 -2.28 -17.30
N SER A 218 -44.58 -2.08 -17.95
CA SER A 218 -43.58 -1.12 -17.49
C SER A 218 -44.12 0.31 -17.62
N PRO A 219 -43.64 1.29 -16.84
CA PRO A 219 -44.05 2.68 -17.01
C PRO A 219 -43.86 3.20 -18.43
N LEU A 220 -42.81 2.76 -19.13
CA LEU A 220 -42.55 3.07 -20.54
C LEU A 220 -43.51 2.34 -21.48
N GLY A 221 -43.84 1.08 -21.18
CA GLY A 221 -44.85 0.28 -21.89
C GLY A 221 -46.23 0.91 -21.79
N VAL A 222 -46.67 1.28 -20.58
CA VAL A 222 -47.93 2.01 -20.34
C VAL A 222 -47.94 3.35 -21.06
N VAL A 223 -46.84 4.11 -21.03
CA VAL A 223 -46.74 5.37 -21.80
C VAL A 223 -46.80 5.11 -23.31
N THR A 224 -46.15 4.04 -23.78
CA THR A 224 -46.19 3.64 -25.20
C THR A 224 -47.58 3.19 -25.61
N ASP A 225 -48.32 2.50 -24.75
CA ASP A 225 -49.70 2.07 -24.97
C ASP A 225 -50.66 3.25 -24.91
N ILE A 226 -50.46 4.21 -24.00
CA ILE A 226 -51.25 5.46 -23.94
C ILE A 226 -50.99 6.28 -25.20
N ILE A 227 -49.73 6.50 -25.57
CA ILE A 227 -49.37 7.21 -26.80
C ILE A 227 -49.91 6.45 -28.01
N GLY A 228 -49.72 5.14 -28.09
CA GLY A 228 -50.22 4.27 -29.14
C GLY A 228 -51.75 4.30 -29.25
N GLY A 229 -52.48 4.31 -28.14
CA GLY A 229 -53.92 4.46 -28.11
C GLY A 229 -54.38 5.86 -28.53
N VAL A 230 -53.70 6.92 -28.04
CA VAL A 230 -53.99 8.32 -28.40
C VAL A 230 -53.60 8.65 -29.84
N THR A 231 -52.61 7.95 -30.41
CA THR A 231 -52.10 8.20 -31.78
C THR A 231 -52.53 7.16 -32.81
N GLY A 232 -53.09 6.02 -32.39
CA GLY A 232 -53.29 4.85 -33.26
C GLY A 232 -54.37 3.87 -32.80
N GLY A 233 -55.20 4.20 -31.81
CA GLY A 233 -56.38 3.39 -31.43
C GLY A 233 -57.54 3.45 -32.43
N VAL A 234 -57.47 4.36 -33.38
CA VAL A 234 -58.31 4.38 -34.58
C VAL A 234 -57.38 4.57 -35.76
N SER A 235 -57.64 3.91 -36.89
CA SER A 235 -57.01 4.21 -38.17
C SER A 235 -57.31 5.64 -38.68
N GLY A 236 -57.81 6.53 -37.81
CA GLY A 236 -58.09 7.92 -38.07
C GLY A 236 -57.36 8.82 -37.09
N ASN A 237 -57.04 10.03 -37.54
CA ASN A 237 -56.50 11.07 -36.68
C ASN A 237 -57.46 11.29 -35.47
N PRO A 238 -57.02 11.61 -34.24
CA PRO A 238 -57.93 12.04 -33.17
C PRO A 238 -58.88 13.17 -33.61
N LEU A 239 -58.44 14.00 -34.58
CA LEU A 239 -59.28 14.99 -35.24
C LEU A 239 -60.38 14.38 -36.12
N GLU A 240 -60.15 13.22 -36.73
CA GLU A 240 -61.10 12.47 -37.56
C GLU A 240 -62.30 12.00 -36.73
N VAL A 241 -62.05 11.36 -35.58
CA VAL A 241 -63.09 10.99 -34.60
C VAL A 241 -63.89 12.21 -34.15
N VAL A 242 -63.21 13.35 -33.91
CA VAL A 242 -63.88 14.61 -33.57
C VAL A 242 -64.73 15.13 -34.74
N THR A 243 -64.25 15.06 -35.98
CA THR A 243 -65.04 15.42 -37.17
C THR A 243 -66.21 14.48 -37.40
N ASP A 244 -66.08 13.18 -37.13
CA ASP A 244 -67.17 12.21 -37.28
C ASP A 244 -68.25 12.41 -36.23
N ILE A 245 -67.87 12.68 -34.98
CA ILE A 245 -68.80 13.05 -33.90
C ILE A 245 -69.51 14.37 -34.25
N ILE A 246 -68.77 15.39 -34.67
CA ILE A 246 -69.36 16.68 -35.07
C ILE A 246 -70.24 16.50 -36.31
N GLY A 247 -69.83 15.66 -37.26
CA GLY A 247 -70.59 15.32 -38.46
C GLY A 247 -71.90 14.62 -38.13
N GLY A 248 -71.90 13.65 -37.22
CA GLY A 248 -73.13 13.01 -36.72
C GLY A 248 -74.05 13.99 -35.99
N VAL A 249 -73.49 14.83 -35.12
CA VAL A 249 -74.25 15.86 -34.36
C VAL A 249 -74.85 16.93 -35.29
N THR A 250 -74.12 17.35 -36.33
CA THR A 250 -74.53 18.44 -37.23
C THR A 250 -75.31 17.98 -38.45
N GLY A 251 -75.09 16.75 -38.93
CA GLY A 251 -75.86 16.10 -39.98
C GLY A 251 -77.21 15.57 -39.49
N GLY A 252 -77.33 15.35 -38.17
CA GLY A 252 -78.54 14.87 -37.51
C GLY A 252 -79.65 15.90 -37.27
N VAL A 253 -79.48 17.15 -37.69
CA VAL A 253 -80.45 18.23 -37.41
C VAL A 253 -81.83 18.02 -38.07
N ASP A 254 -81.91 17.11 -39.05
CA ASP A 254 -83.16 16.69 -39.71
C ASP A 254 -83.57 15.23 -39.40
N GLY A 255 -82.78 14.50 -38.58
CA GLY A 255 -82.92 13.07 -38.31
C GLY A 255 -83.52 12.74 -36.93
N ASN A 256 -83.84 11.46 -36.72
CA ASN A 256 -84.29 10.91 -35.44
C ASN A 256 -83.17 11.07 -34.38
N PRO A 257 -83.44 11.58 -33.16
CA PRO A 257 -82.43 11.71 -32.11
C PRO A 257 -81.64 10.43 -31.78
N LEU A 258 -82.24 9.25 -31.98
CA LEU A 258 -81.56 7.96 -31.78
C LEU A 258 -80.57 7.64 -32.90
N GLU A 259 -80.85 8.07 -34.13
CA GLU A 259 -79.97 7.90 -35.30
C GLU A 259 -78.67 8.68 -35.09
N VAL A 260 -78.80 9.93 -34.63
CA VAL A 260 -77.68 10.79 -34.22
C VAL A 260 -76.82 10.14 -33.14
N ILE A 261 -77.44 9.49 -32.15
CA ILE A 261 -76.71 8.77 -31.09
C ILE A 261 -75.96 7.57 -31.67
N THR A 262 -76.55 6.79 -32.57
CA THR A 262 -75.86 5.68 -33.23
C THR A 262 -74.68 6.15 -34.08
N ASP A 263 -74.82 7.26 -34.79
CA ASP A 263 -73.74 7.83 -35.61
C ASP A 263 -72.59 8.34 -34.74
N ILE A 264 -72.90 9.02 -33.63
CA ILE A 264 -71.90 9.46 -32.65
C ILE A 264 -71.17 8.26 -32.04
N ILE A 265 -71.91 7.22 -31.62
CA ILE A 265 -71.31 6.03 -31.03
C ILE A 265 -70.44 5.31 -32.06
N GLY A 266 -70.93 5.14 -33.29
CA GLY A 266 -70.17 4.53 -34.39
C GLY A 266 -68.87 5.28 -34.71
N GLY A 267 -68.92 6.62 -34.69
CA GLY A 267 -67.73 7.47 -34.85
C GLY A 267 -66.74 7.37 -33.69
N VAL A 268 -67.22 7.20 -32.44
CA VAL A 268 -66.36 7.06 -31.24
C VAL A 268 -65.73 5.68 -31.13
N THR A 269 -66.44 4.63 -31.54
CA THR A 269 -65.94 3.24 -31.40
C THR A 269 -65.10 2.76 -32.58
N GLY A 270 -65.01 3.56 -33.65
CA GLY A 270 -64.45 3.14 -34.94
C GLY A 270 -65.39 2.15 -35.62
N GLY A 271 -65.89 2.51 -36.81
CA GLY A 271 -66.70 1.61 -37.63
C GLY A 271 -65.98 0.32 -38.04
#